data_AF-B4R3R5-F1
#
_entry.id   AF-B4R3R5-F1
#
_cell.length_a   1.000
_cell.length_b   1.000
_cell.length_c   1.000
_cell.angle_alpha   90.00
_cell.angle_beta   90.00
_cell.angle_gamma   90.00
#
_symmetry.space_group_name_H-M   'P 1'
#
loop_
_entity.id
_entity.type
_entity.pdbx_description
1 polymer ?
#
loop_
_entity_poly.entity_id
_entity_poly.type
_entity_poly.pdbx_seq_one_letter_code
_entity_poly.pdbx_strand_id
1 'polypeptide(L)'
;MQEIESHGIKIYPLPDCDSDEDEDYKEQVKQLKEAVPFAVCGANTLLEVKGKKVRGRLYPWGVVEVENPDHCDFIKLRTMLITHMQDLQEVTQEVHYENYRSDRLAKGIKGKENGVKAERDSSSQVVSNSVLGEKDRILQEKEAELRRMQEMLAQMQARMQAQQ
;
A
#
# COMPACT_ATOMS: atom_id res chain seq x y z
N MET A 1 -1.40 20.19 -2.26
CA MET A 1 -0.84 19.00 -2.94
C MET A 1 0.63 19.18 -3.28
N GLN A 2 1.07 20.31 -3.84
CA GLN A 2 2.47 20.56 -4.22
C GLN A 2 3.52 20.22 -3.14
N GLU A 3 3.29 20.59 -1.88
CA GLU A 3 4.23 20.25 -0.79
C GLU A 3 4.25 18.75 -0.45
N ILE A 4 3.11 18.06 -0.53
CA ILE A 4 3.00 16.62 -0.30
C ILE A 4 3.79 15.87 -1.38
N GLU A 5 3.62 16.30 -2.63
CA GLU A 5 4.33 15.75 -3.78
C GLU A 5 5.83 16.01 -3.71
N SER A 6 6.26 17.23 -3.36
CA SER A 6 7.69 17.59 -3.30
C SER A 6 8.45 16.82 -2.23
N HIS A 7 7.78 16.40 -1.16
CA HIS A 7 8.36 15.60 -0.08
C HIS A 7 8.17 14.09 -0.26
N GLY A 8 7.55 13.64 -1.37
CA GLY A 8 7.29 12.22 -1.64
C GLY A 8 6.36 11.57 -0.61
N ILE A 9 5.47 12.34 0.01
CA ILE A 9 4.52 11.85 1.00
C ILE A 9 3.41 11.09 0.27
N LYS A 10 3.28 9.80 0.57
CA LYS A 10 2.24 8.94 -0.01
C LYS A 10 0.97 9.04 0.82
N ILE A 11 -0.05 9.69 0.27
CA ILE A 11 -1.40 9.70 0.82
C ILE A 11 -2.24 8.60 0.16
N TYR A 12 -3.36 8.25 0.80
CA TYR A 12 -4.31 7.31 0.22
C TYR A 12 -4.87 7.87 -1.10
N PRO A 13 -4.66 7.18 -2.24
CA PRO A 13 -5.26 7.57 -3.50
C PRO A 13 -6.70 7.06 -3.56
N LEU A 14 -7.66 7.94 -3.85
CA LEU A 14 -9.01 7.46 -4.12
C LEU A 14 -9.02 6.62 -5.42
N PRO A 15 -9.66 5.44 -5.44
CA PRO A 15 -9.82 4.61 -6.63
C PRO A 15 -10.40 5.39 -7.81
N ASP A 16 -9.99 5.04 -9.03
CA ASP A 16 -10.64 5.52 -10.25
C ASP A 16 -11.99 4.82 -10.44
N CYS A 17 -12.95 5.55 -11.03
CA CYS A 17 -14.23 4.94 -11.40
C CYS A 17 -14.02 4.02 -12.61
N ASP A 18 -14.74 2.89 -12.60
CA ASP A 18 -14.78 2.02 -13.76
C ASP A 18 -15.49 2.68 -14.95
N SER A 19 -15.14 2.24 -16.15
CA SER A 19 -15.63 2.88 -17.39
C SER A 19 -17.12 2.72 -17.62
N ASP A 20 -17.75 1.70 -17.03
CA ASP A 20 -19.17 1.36 -17.10
C ASP A 20 -20.03 2.07 -16.05
N GLU A 21 -19.43 2.80 -15.11
CA GLU A 21 -20.15 3.61 -14.12
C GLU A 21 -20.84 4.84 -14.76
N ASP A 22 -21.95 5.27 -14.15
CA ASP A 22 -22.73 6.42 -14.60
C ASP A 22 -21.93 7.74 -14.54
N GLU A 23 -22.21 8.69 -15.44
CA GLU A 23 -21.50 9.99 -15.47
C GLU A 23 -21.65 10.78 -14.16
N ASP A 24 -22.85 10.75 -13.56
CA ASP A 24 -23.10 11.44 -12.29
C ASP A 24 -22.19 10.91 -11.16
N TYR A 25 -21.94 9.58 -11.14
CA TYR A 25 -21.04 8.97 -10.15
C TYR A 25 -19.58 9.35 -10.41
N LYS A 26 -19.15 9.33 -11.68
CA LYS A 26 -17.81 9.77 -12.08
C LYS A 26 -17.55 11.22 -11.68
N GLU A 27 -18.53 12.10 -11.86
CA GLU A 27 -18.42 13.50 -11.46
C GLU A 27 -18.32 13.63 -9.93
N GLN A 28 -19.13 12.88 -9.16
CA GLN A 28 -19.05 12.87 -7.70
C GLN A 28 -17.68 12.42 -7.18
N VAL A 29 -17.11 11.35 -7.75
CA VAL A 29 -15.79 10.85 -7.35
C VAL A 29 -14.69 11.84 -7.75
N LYS A 30 -14.81 12.49 -8.91
CA LYS A 30 -13.89 13.55 -9.31
C LYS A 30 -13.94 14.74 -8.34
N GLN A 31 -15.12 15.23 -8.00
CA GLN A 31 -15.29 16.30 -7.01
C GLN A 31 -14.71 15.90 -5.65
N LEU A 32 -14.83 14.62 -5.29
CA LEU A 32 -14.28 14.10 -4.04
C LEU A 32 -12.74 14.09 -4.04
N LYS A 33 -12.12 13.70 -5.16
CA LYS A 33 -10.66 13.74 -5.38
C LYS A 33 -10.11 15.16 -5.31
N GLU A 34 -10.79 16.09 -5.98
CA GLU A 34 -10.40 17.50 -6.01
C GLU A 34 -10.55 18.19 -4.63
N ALA A 35 -11.43 17.68 -3.78
CA ALA A 35 -11.63 18.19 -2.42
C ALA A 35 -10.55 17.73 -1.41
N VAL A 36 -9.55 16.95 -1.83
CA VAL A 36 -8.44 16.55 -0.96
C VAL A 36 -7.36 17.65 -0.96
N PRO A 37 -6.95 18.18 0.20
CA PRO A 37 -7.31 17.76 1.57
C PRO A 37 -8.63 18.36 2.08
N PHE A 38 -9.45 17.55 2.75
CA PHE A 38 -10.75 17.97 3.27
C PHE A 38 -10.63 19.01 4.40
N ALA A 39 -11.30 20.15 4.26
CA ALA A 39 -11.39 21.16 5.30
C ALA A 39 -12.61 20.89 6.20
N VAL A 40 -12.41 20.14 7.29
CA VAL A 40 -13.51 19.64 8.14
C VAL A 40 -13.70 20.41 9.45
N CYS A 41 -14.96 20.57 9.86
CA CYS A 41 -15.35 21.02 11.19
C CYS A 41 -16.05 19.88 11.93
N GLY A 42 -15.68 19.63 13.19
CA GLY A 42 -16.35 18.67 14.07
C GLY A 42 -17.20 19.35 15.15
N ALA A 43 -18.34 18.77 15.49
CA ALA A 43 -19.16 19.20 16.63
C ALA A 43 -19.94 18.02 17.23
N ASN A 44 -19.95 17.93 18.56
CA ASN A 44 -20.79 16.99 19.31
C ASN A 44 -22.10 17.63 19.82
N THR A 45 -22.19 18.96 19.75
CA THR A 45 -23.33 19.73 20.24
C THR A 45 -24.41 19.81 19.17
N LEU A 46 -25.68 19.64 19.59
CA LEU A 46 -26.85 19.91 18.76
C LEU A 46 -27.34 21.34 19.00
N LEU A 47 -27.54 22.07 17.92
CA LEU A 47 -28.05 23.44 17.91
C LEU A 47 -29.36 23.46 17.13
N GLU A 48 -30.27 24.34 17.52
CA GLU A 48 -31.51 24.58 16.76
C GLU A 48 -31.29 25.77 15.82
N VAL A 49 -31.28 25.50 14.51
CA VAL A 49 -31.10 26.49 13.46
C VAL A 49 -32.29 26.39 12.51
N LYS A 50 -33.03 27.50 12.31
CA LYS A 50 -34.21 27.55 11.43
C LYS A 50 -35.23 26.43 11.73
N GLY A 51 -35.43 26.08 13.00
CA GLY A 51 -36.36 25.05 13.46
C GLY A 51 -35.90 23.60 13.25
N LYS A 52 -34.64 23.38 12.81
CA LYS A 52 -34.04 22.05 12.70
C LYS A 52 -32.90 21.89 13.72
N LYS A 53 -32.84 20.71 14.35
CA LYS A 53 -31.70 20.33 15.20
C LYS A 53 -30.56 19.86 14.31
N VAL A 54 -29.48 20.64 14.26
CA VAL A 54 -28.28 20.37 13.45
C VAL A 54 -27.06 20.27 14.34
N ARG A 55 -26.06 19.48 13.94
CA ARG A 55 -24.76 19.46 14.63
C ARG A 55 -23.96 20.68 14.22
N GLY A 56 -23.48 21.46 15.18
CA GLY A 56 -22.79 22.71 14.86
C GLY A 56 -22.03 23.33 16.03
N ARG A 57 -21.25 24.36 15.71
CA ARG A 57 -20.51 25.19 16.66
C ARG A 57 -21.12 26.58 16.69
N LEU A 58 -21.51 27.03 17.88
CA LEU A 58 -22.03 28.37 18.10
C LEU A 58 -20.90 29.32 18.51
N TYR A 59 -20.82 30.46 17.84
CA TYR A 59 -19.94 31.57 18.16
C TYR A 59 -20.76 32.86 18.30
N PRO A 60 -20.22 33.91 18.96
CA PRO A 60 -20.89 35.20 19.05
C PRO A 60 -21.23 35.83 17.69
N TRP A 61 -20.47 35.49 16.64
CA TRP A 61 -20.65 35.99 15.27
C TRP A 61 -21.45 35.06 14.35
N GLY A 62 -21.90 33.89 14.82
CA GLY A 62 -22.70 32.99 14.00
C GLY A 62 -22.59 31.52 14.37
N VAL A 63 -23.20 30.68 13.54
CA VAL A 63 -23.24 29.23 13.72
C VAL A 63 -22.56 28.54 12.54
N VAL A 64 -21.63 27.64 12.85
CA VAL A 64 -21.03 26.75 11.86
C VAL A 64 -21.75 25.41 11.93
N GLU A 65 -22.61 25.14 10.96
CA GLU A 65 -23.27 23.85 10.76
C GLU A 65 -22.28 22.84 10.15
N VAL A 66 -22.10 21.69 10.81
CA VAL A 66 -21.14 20.65 10.38
C VAL A 66 -21.60 19.90 9.13
N GLU A 67 -22.92 19.69 8.99
CA GLU A 67 -23.48 19.00 7.83
C GLU A 67 -23.88 19.95 6.70
N ASN A 68 -23.42 21.21 6.73
CA ASN A 68 -23.61 22.14 5.62
C ASN A 68 -22.37 22.12 4.70
N PRO A 69 -22.51 21.71 3.42
CA PRO A 69 -21.38 21.67 2.48
C PRO A 69 -20.77 23.04 2.18
N ASP A 70 -21.51 24.14 2.42
CA ASP A 70 -21.00 25.51 2.26
C ASP A 70 -20.08 25.93 3.42
N HIS A 71 -20.10 25.20 4.55
CA HIS A 71 -19.30 25.51 5.73
C HIS A 71 -18.04 24.66 5.85
N CYS A 72 -18.12 23.37 5.51
CA CYS A 72 -16.99 22.45 5.60
C CYS A 72 -17.19 21.18 4.77
N ASP A 73 -16.10 20.46 4.53
CA ASP A 73 -16.08 19.21 3.74
C ASP A 73 -16.44 17.97 4.55
N PHE A 74 -17.10 18.11 5.70
CA PHE A 74 -17.43 16.97 6.58
C PHE A 74 -18.25 15.90 5.85
N ILE A 75 -19.22 16.32 5.02
CA ILE A 75 -20.02 15.38 4.23
C ILE A 75 -19.14 14.62 3.25
N LYS A 76 -18.21 15.32 2.57
CA LYS A 76 -17.29 14.70 1.60
C LYS A 76 -16.39 13.67 2.28
N LEU A 77 -15.78 14.02 3.42
CA LEU A 77 -14.97 13.10 4.22
C LEU A 77 -15.79 11.87 4.68
N ARG A 78 -17.01 12.09 5.20
CA ARG A 78 -17.89 11.00 5.64
C ARG A 78 -18.24 10.07 4.49
N THR A 79 -18.65 10.61 3.35
CA THR A 79 -18.98 9.82 2.16
C THR A 79 -17.77 9.02 1.70
N MET A 80 -16.60 9.67 1.57
CA MET A 80 -15.34 9.02 1.19
C MET A 80 -15.03 7.81 2.07
N LEU A 81 -15.06 8.00 3.39
CA LEU A 81 -14.76 6.93 4.32
C LEU A 81 -15.74 5.77 4.14
N ILE A 82 -17.05 6.03 4.12
CA ILE A 82 -18.07 4.97 4.03
C ILE A 82 -17.99 4.22 2.70
N THR A 83 -17.88 4.92 1.56
CA THR A 83 -17.89 4.28 0.24
C THR A 83 -16.61 3.51 -0.05
N HIS A 84 -15.47 3.94 0.50
CA HIS A 84 -14.16 3.34 0.25
C HIS A 84 -13.64 2.50 1.42
N MET A 85 -14.51 2.08 2.36
CA MET A 85 -14.06 1.28 3.52
C MET A 85 -13.39 -0.03 3.12
N GLN A 86 -13.91 -0.68 2.09
CA GLN A 86 -13.39 -1.97 1.63
C GLN A 86 -11.99 -1.79 1.04
N ASP A 87 -11.82 -0.84 0.13
CA ASP A 87 -10.53 -0.52 -0.49
C ASP A 87 -9.48 -0.10 0.56
N LEU A 88 -9.87 0.71 1.56
CA LEU A 88 -8.99 1.06 2.68
C LEU A 88 -8.50 -0.17 3.46
N GLN A 89 -9.35 -1.19 3.64
CA GLN A 89 -8.96 -2.45 4.27
C GLN A 89 -8.01 -3.24 3.37
N GLU A 90 -8.29 -3.33 2.07
CA GLU A 90 -7.47 -4.05 1.09
C GLU A 90 -6.07 -3.44 0.96
N VAL A 91 -5.96 -2.12 0.79
CA VAL A 91 -4.67 -1.41 0.76
C VAL A 91 -3.91 -1.62 2.07
N THR A 92 -4.61 -1.64 3.22
CA THR A 92 -3.97 -1.91 4.51
C THR A 92 -3.42 -3.34 4.58
N GLN A 93 -4.15 -4.33 4.07
CA GLN A 93 -3.75 -5.72 4.10
C GLN A 93 -2.64 -6.02 3.08
N GLU A 94 -2.81 -5.60 1.83
CA GLU A 94 -1.95 -5.98 0.71
C GLU A 94 -0.69 -5.13 0.62
N VAL A 95 -0.74 -3.87 1.07
CA VAL A 95 0.40 -2.97 1.00
C VAL A 95 1.03 -2.81 2.38
N HIS A 96 0.30 -2.26 3.35
CA HIS A 96 0.91 -1.88 4.63
C HIS A 96 1.31 -3.10 5.46
N TYR A 97 0.42 -4.09 5.58
CA TYR A 97 0.69 -5.29 6.34
C TYR A 97 1.70 -6.21 5.65
N GLU A 98 1.61 -6.46 4.34
CA GLU A 98 2.59 -7.30 3.65
C GLU A 98 4.00 -6.68 3.61
N ASN A 99 4.12 -5.35 3.52
CA ASN A 99 5.41 -4.68 3.69
C ASN A 99 5.99 -4.92 5.09
N TYR A 100 5.18 -4.75 6.13
CA TYR A 100 5.59 -5.04 7.51
C TYR A 100 5.96 -6.52 7.70
N ARG A 101 5.16 -7.44 7.16
CA ARG A 101 5.37 -8.88 7.24
C ARG A 101 6.68 -9.27 6.58
N SER A 102 6.95 -8.75 5.39
CA SER A 102 8.19 -8.99 4.64
C SER A 102 9.42 -8.50 5.41
N ASP A 103 9.37 -7.27 5.95
CA ASP A 103 10.46 -6.72 6.77
C ASP A 103 10.68 -7.53 8.06
N ARG A 104 9.60 -7.95 8.74
CA ARG A 104 9.69 -8.80 9.93
C ARG A 104 10.29 -10.16 9.64
N LEU A 105 9.89 -10.81 8.56
CA LEU A 105 10.43 -12.11 8.16
C LEU A 105 11.90 -11.99 7.76
N ALA A 106 12.27 -10.96 6.98
CA ALA A 106 13.65 -10.70 6.60
C ALA A 106 14.56 -10.43 7.81
N LYS A 107 14.09 -9.66 8.80
CA LYS A 107 14.80 -9.43 10.07
C LYS A 107 14.86 -10.67 10.94
N GLY A 108 13.82 -11.51 10.95
CA GLY A 108 13.81 -12.79 11.66
C GLY A 108 14.81 -13.80 11.08
N ILE A 109 15.07 -13.75 9.77
CA ILE A 109 16.11 -14.54 9.09
C ILE A 109 17.50 -14.00 9.45
N LYS A 110 17.73 -12.67 9.37
CA LYS A 110 19.02 -12.04 9.71
C LYS A 110 19.35 -12.09 11.21
N GLY A 111 18.35 -12.11 12.09
CA GLY A 111 18.52 -12.23 13.54
C GLY A 111 18.94 -13.64 14.00
N LYS A 112 18.83 -14.66 13.14
CA LYS A 112 19.35 -16.01 13.42
C LYS A 112 20.81 -16.21 12.99
N GLU A 113 21.41 -15.29 12.22
CA GLU A 113 22.84 -15.33 11.89
C GLU A 113 23.71 -14.76 13.02
N ASN A 114 23.17 -13.85 13.84
CA ASN A 114 23.85 -13.28 15.01
C ASN A 114 23.08 -13.56 16.31
N GLY A 115 23.06 -14.84 16.72
CA GLY A 115 22.98 -15.24 18.13
C GLY A 115 21.68 -14.99 18.92
N VAL A 116 21.02 -16.11 19.23
CA VAL A 116 20.45 -16.53 20.53
C VAL A 116 19.04 -17.09 20.39
N LYS A 117 18.90 -18.30 20.93
CA LYS A 117 17.77 -19.23 20.89
C LYS A 117 16.46 -18.59 21.36
N ALA A 118 15.44 -18.59 20.51
CA ALA A 118 14.05 -18.50 20.93
C ALA A 118 13.42 -19.89 20.81
N GLU A 119 13.12 -20.50 21.95
CA GLU A 119 12.47 -21.80 22.08
C GLU A 119 11.06 -21.75 21.51
N ARG A 120 10.87 -22.13 20.24
CA ARG A 120 9.56 -22.57 19.71
C ARG A 120 9.72 -23.67 18.67
N ASP A 121 9.28 -24.85 19.09
CA ASP A 121 8.89 -26.05 18.36
C ASP A 121 9.87 -26.58 17.27
N SER A 122 10.73 -27.51 17.70
CA SER A 122 11.87 -28.07 16.95
C SER A 122 11.52 -29.07 15.83
N SER A 123 10.26 -29.34 15.54
CA SER A 123 9.92 -30.49 14.67
C SER A 123 9.74 -30.12 13.20
N SER A 124 9.26 -28.90 12.90
CA SER A 124 9.00 -28.45 11.52
C SER A 124 10.12 -27.57 10.94
N GLN A 125 10.96 -26.96 11.78
CA GLN A 125 11.98 -25.99 11.37
C GLN A 125 13.26 -26.61 10.78
N VAL A 126 13.56 -27.88 11.07
CA VAL A 126 14.81 -28.53 10.59
C VAL A 126 14.77 -28.84 9.10
N VAL A 127 13.59 -29.18 8.56
CA VAL A 127 13.42 -29.61 7.17
C VAL A 127 13.47 -28.43 6.20
N SER A 128 12.95 -27.26 6.59
CA SER A 128 12.94 -26.09 5.70
C SER A 128 14.32 -25.44 5.55
N ASN A 129 15.16 -25.47 6.58
CA ASN A 129 16.49 -24.87 6.54
C ASN A 129 17.51 -25.69 5.74
N SER A 130 17.43 -27.03 5.75
CA SER A 130 18.31 -27.86 4.92
C SER A 130 17.98 -27.72 3.43
N VAL A 131 16.70 -27.67 3.09
CA VAL A 131 16.22 -27.60 1.70
C VAL A 131 16.57 -26.26 1.03
N LEU A 132 16.60 -25.14 1.76
CA LEU A 132 16.95 -23.84 1.20
C LEU A 132 18.46 -23.73 0.91
N GLY A 133 19.33 -24.16 1.84
CA GLY A 133 20.78 -24.16 1.61
C GLY A 133 21.21 -25.15 0.53
N GLU A 134 20.50 -26.27 0.38
CA GLU A 134 20.74 -27.23 -0.69
C GLU A 134 20.30 -26.69 -2.05
N LYS A 135 19.15 -26.00 -2.13
CA LYS A 135 18.69 -25.34 -3.37
C LYS A 135 19.65 -24.26 -3.85
N ASP A 136 20.18 -23.42 -2.96
CA ASP A 136 21.13 -22.37 -3.33
C ASP A 136 22.47 -22.94 -3.83
N ARG A 137 22.95 -24.03 -3.22
CA ARG A 137 24.17 -24.73 -3.71
C ARG A 137 23.94 -25.38 -5.07
N ILE A 138 22.80 -26.05 -5.27
CA ILE A 138 22.45 -26.66 -6.55
C ILE A 138 22.34 -25.60 -7.66
N LEU A 139 21.77 -24.43 -7.35
CA LEU A 139 21.63 -23.34 -8.31
C LEU A 139 22.99 -22.80 -8.77
N GLN A 140 23.93 -22.58 -7.84
CA GLN A 140 25.28 -22.10 -8.16
C GLN A 140 26.07 -23.10 -9.00
N GLU A 141 25.97 -24.41 -8.71
CA GLU A 141 26.62 -25.44 -9.51
C GLU A 141 26.08 -25.49 -10.94
N LYS A 142 24.76 -25.41 -11.11
CA LYS A 142 24.12 -25.40 -12.42
C LYS A 142 24.47 -24.16 -13.24
N GLU A 143 24.56 -23.00 -12.60
CA GLU A 143 24.95 -21.74 -13.25
C GLU A 143 26.42 -21.79 -13.72
N ALA A 144 27.32 -22.35 -12.90
CA ALA A 144 28.72 -22.54 -13.27
C ALA A 144 28.90 -23.55 -14.43
N GLU A 145 28.11 -24.62 -14.44
CA GLU A 145 28.10 -25.63 -15.50
C GLU A 145 27.61 -25.03 -16.83
N LEU A 146 26.50 -24.28 -16.80
CA LEU A 146 25.97 -23.55 -17.96
C LEU A 146 26.99 -22.58 -18.53
N ARG A 147 27.71 -21.84 -17.67
CA ARG A 147 28.73 -20.89 -18.09
C ARG A 147 29.91 -21.58 -18.80
N ARG A 148 30.40 -22.71 -18.26
CA ARG A 148 31.46 -23.50 -18.93
C ARG A 148 31.00 -24.04 -20.28
N MET A 149 29.76 -24.50 -20.38
CA MET A 149 29.22 -25.02 -21.63
C MET A 149 29.09 -23.91 -22.69
N GLN A 150 28.63 -22.72 -22.29
CA GLN A 150 28.57 -21.55 -23.17
C GLN A 150 29.96 -21.15 -23.68
N GLU A 151 30.97 -21.13 -22.82
CA GLU A 151 32.36 -20.83 -23.23
C GLU A 151 32.92 -21.88 -24.20
N MET A 152 32.64 -23.16 -23.96
CA MET A 152 33.07 -24.24 -24.87
C MET A 152 32.40 -24.14 -26.24
N LEU A 153 31.09 -23.88 -26.29
CA LEU A 153 30.35 -23.69 -27.55
C LEU A 153 30.86 -22.47 -28.32
N ALA A 154 31.12 -21.36 -27.62
CA ALA A 154 31.68 -20.15 -28.24
C ALA A 154 33.07 -20.41 -28.83
N GLN A 155 33.94 -21.14 -28.12
CA GLN A 155 35.25 -21.52 -28.65
C GLN A 155 35.15 -22.45 -29.86
N MET A 156 34.22 -23.42 -29.84
CA MET A 156 34.01 -24.34 -30.95
C MET A 156 33.48 -23.60 -32.19
N GLN A 157 32.53 -22.67 -32.02
CA GLN A 157 32.02 -21.84 -33.11
C GLN A 157 33.11 -20.92 -33.68
N ALA A 158 33.94 -20.30 -32.83
CA ALA A 158 35.05 -19.45 -33.27
C ALA A 158 36.10 -20.24 -34.08
N ARG A 159 36.42 -21.48 -33.68
CA ARG A 159 37.33 -22.35 -34.44
C ARG A 159 36.75 -22.77 -35.79
N MET A 160 35.44 -23.03 -35.84
CA MET A 160 34.76 -23.41 -37.08
C MET A 160 34.70 -22.23 -38.07
N GLN A 161 34.46 -21.02 -37.57
CA GLN A 161 34.48 -19.79 -38.39
C GLN A 161 35.88 -19.39 -38.85
N ALA A 162 36.92 -19.72 -38.09
CA ALA A 162 38.32 -19.47 -38.49
C ALA A 162 38.88 -20.49 -39.50
N GLN A 163 38.15 -21.57 -39.79
CA GLN A 163 38.52 -22.59 -40.78
C GLN A 163 37.73 -22.49 -42.10
N GLN A 164 36.83 -21.50 -42.24
CA GLN A 164 36.22 -21.10 -43.52
C GLN A 164 36.89 -19.83 -44.05
#